data_AF-Q232A5-F1
#
_entry.id   AF-Q232A5-F1
#
_cell.length_a   1.000
_cell.length_b   1.000
_cell.length_c   1.000
_cell.angle_alpha   90.00
_cell.angle_beta   90.00
_cell.angle_gamma   90.00
#
_symmetry.space_group_name_H-M   'P 1'
#
loop_
_entity.id
_entity.type
_entity.pdbx_description
1 polymer ?
#
loop_
_entity_poly.entity_id
_entity_poly.type
_entity_poly.pdbx_seq_one_letter_code
_entity_poly.pdbx_strand_id
1 'polypeptide(L)'
;MTILKLLIVSLLVSQIFAVGADVLCSDTQCTTPGNCPTPPTSTPALSWGNGLGAGRCAIKSCPLSGTSITGTSDIYCQSCPGTPNGSNQAVFANTAGNACVASSATCGNSRPANTWTDADCLICNGNTAQYANAYNSGCQATIPLPGTDVSCTGTGCASPANCPTPPTSSLPLSWVTGSGAGKCAINACPPSGTSITGATDLYCQSCPGTPNGSNQAVFANIAGNTCVASTATCGNSRAANTWTDADCLACNGNTAQYAKADKSGCQANPIPGADVSCTGTGCVSPANCPTPPTSTLTLSWVTGSGAGKCAINTCPKSGTSITGVTDLYCQSCPGTPSGNIQAVFANTAGNACVASTGTCGNSRNINTWTNADCLACNGTTNQYAKSDKSGCQSTAPSSAQSSSNSMIILSSVLFLVTFLF
;
A
#
# COMPACT_ATOMS: atom_id res chain seq x y z
N MET A 1 -38.48 -10.82 60.97
CA MET A 1 -37.92 -11.17 59.63
C MET A 1 -38.90 -10.96 58.46
N THR A 2 -40.21 -10.99 58.66
CA THR A 2 -41.22 -10.84 57.59
C THR A 2 -41.31 -9.41 57.03
N ILE A 3 -41.18 -8.39 57.88
CA ILE A 3 -41.22 -6.96 57.47
C ILE A 3 -40.00 -6.57 56.62
N LEU A 4 -38.81 -7.10 56.93
CA LEU A 4 -37.59 -6.84 56.16
C LEU A 4 -37.66 -7.48 54.75
N LYS A 5 -38.25 -8.68 54.63
CA LYS A 5 -38.50 -9.31 53.33
C LYS A 5 -39.51 -8.52 52.49
N LEU A 6 -40.57 -7.99 53.10
CA LEU A 6 -41.55 -7.13 52.43
C LEU A 6 -40.94 -5.80 51.95
N LEU A 7 -40.06 -5.18 52.75
CA LEU A 7 -39.35 -3.96 52.34
C LEU A 7 -38.36 -4.23 51.21
N ILE A 8 -37.61 -5.33 51.24
CA ILE A 8 -36.68 -5.71 50.16
C ILE A 8 -37.45 -6.02 48.86
N VAL A 9 -38.60 -6.71 48.95
CA VAL A 9 -39.45 -6.97 47.77
C VAL A 9 -40.06 -5.67 47.23
N SER A 10 -40.50 -4.74 48.09
CA SER A 10 -41.03 -3.44 47.64
C SER A 10 -39.96 -2.55 47.00
N LEU A 11 -38.73 -2.57 47.54
CA LEU A 11 -37.58 -1.85 46.97
C LEU A 11 -37.14 -2.46 45.64
N LEU A 12 -37.17 -3.80 45.52
CA LEU A 12 -36.90 -4.49 44.27
C LEU A 12 -37.99 -4.21 43.24
N VAL A 13 -39.28 -4.27 43.59
CA VAL A 13 -40.41 -3.98 42.68
C VAL A 13 -40.38 -2.52 42.19
N SER A 14 -39.96 -1.58 43.04
CA SER A 14 -39.78 -0.18 42.65
C SER A 14 -38.64 0.05 41.65
N GLN A 15 -37.72 -0.91 41.49
CA GLN A 15 -36.65 -0.87 40.50
C GLN A 15 -37.00 -1.62 39.19
N ILE A 16 -38.15 -2.30 39.12
CA ILE A 16 -38.46 -3.17 37.97
C ILE A 16 -39.14 -2.38 36.83
N PHE A 17 -39.89 -1.30 37.10
CA PHE A 17 -40.51 -0.48 36.05
C PHE A 17 -40.62 0.99 36.47
N ALA A 18 -39.69 1.83 36.03
CA ALA A 18 -39.84 3.28 36.16
C ALA A 18 -40.80 3.77 35.06
N VAL A 19 -41.85 4.51 35.45
CA VAL A 19 -42.66 5.27 34.50
C VAL A 19 -41.77 6.34 33.89
N GLY A 20 -41.88 6.54 32.57
CA GLY A 20 -41.12 7.55 31.86
C GLY A 20 -41.46 8.97 32.30
N ALA A 21 -40.56 9.90 32.01
CA ALA A 21 -40.78 11.32 32.19
C ALA A 21 -41.88 11.82 31.22
N ASP A 22 -42.58 12.86 31.67
CA ASP A 22 -43.63 13.53 30.92
C ASP A 22 -43.06 14.34 29.74
N VAL A 23 -43.42 13.95 28.52
CA VAL A 23 -43.03 14.60 27.26
C VAL A 23 -44.24 15.20 26.53
N LEU A 24 -43.96 16.13 25.62
CA LEU A 24 -44.97 16.71 24.72
C LEU A 24 -45.03 15.89 23.43
N CYS A 25 -46.22 15.39 23.11
CA CYS A 25 -46.56 14.79 21.82
C CYS A 25 -47.33 15.80 20.96
N SER A 26 -47.74 15.42 19.74
CA SER A 26 -48.45 16.34 18.83
C SER A 26 -49.89 16.65 19.26
N ASP A 27 -50.44 15.91 20.23
CA ASP A 27 -51.76 16.12 20.82
C ASP A 27 -51.84 15.53 22.25
N THR A 28 -52.90 15.85 22.97
CA THR A 28 -53.17 15.58 24.40
C THR A 28 -53.63 14.15 24.71
N GLN A 29 -54.00 13.35 23.70
CA GLN A 29 -54.36 11.93 23.88
C GLN A 29 -53.22 11.01 23.44
N CYS A 30 -52.47 10.50 24.42
CA CYS A 30 -51.22 9.77 24.20
C CYS A 30 -51.39 8.35 23.62
N THR A 31 -52.59 7.78 23.74
CA THR A 31 -52.90 6.41 23.29
C THR A 31 -53.43 6.35 21.86
N THR A 32 -53.73 7.49 21.24
CA THR A 32 -54.25 7.55 19.87
C THR A 32 -53.08 7.41 18.89
N PRO A 33 -53.10 6.41 17.98
CA PRO A 33 -52.05 6.26 16.98
C PRO A 33 -51.85 7.54 16.16
N GLY A 34 -50.61 8.02 16.06
CA GLY A 34 -50.26 9.25 15.33
C GLY A 34 -50.01 10.49 16.21
N ASN A 35 -50.42 10.47 17.48
CA ASN A 35 -50.21 11.59 18.40
C ASN A 35 -48.78 11.59 18.99
N CYS A 36 -48.30 10.44 19.43
CA CYS A 36 -46.87 10.24 19.74
C CYS A 36 -46.24 9.38 18.63
N PRO A 37 -44.92 9.48 18.41
CA PRO A 37 -44.21 8.53 17.56
C PRO A 37 -44.48 7.10 18.02
N THR A 38 -44.56 6.16 17.09
CA THR A 38 -44.70 4.73 17.42
C THR A 38 -43.62 4.34 18.44
N PRO A 39 -43.99 3.71 19.58
CA PRO A 39 -43.00 3.25 20.54
C PRO A 39 -41.96 2.35 19.87
N PRO A 40 -40.70 2.35 20.36
CA PRO A 40 -39.69 1.43 19.87
C PRO A 40 -40.14 -0.03 20.03
N THR A 41 -39.65 -0.89 19.15
CA THR A 41 -39.86 -2.33 19.29
C THR A 41 -38.91 -2.86 20.37
N SER A 42 -39.48 -3.45 21.42
CA SER A 42 -38.75 -4.14 22.49
C SER A 42 -39.59 -5.29 23.07
N THR A 43 -38.94 -6.12 23.88
CA THR A 43 -39.61 -7.18 24.64
C THR A 43 -39.35 -6.95 26.14
N PRO A 44 -40.38 -6.67 26.96
CA PRO A 44 -41.81 -6.55 26.62
C PRO A 44 -42.13 -5.32 25.76
N ALA A 45 -43.31 -5.33 25.12
CA ALA A 45 -43.75 -4.26 24.24
C ALA A 45 -43.99 -2.95 25.01
N LEU A 46 -43.56 -1.83 24.43
CA LEU A 46 -43.72 -0.50 24.99
C LEU A 46 -45.03 0.14 24.54
N SER A 47 -45.63 0.94 25.41
CA SER A 47 -46.80 1.74 25.07
C SER A 47 -46.74 3.10 25.74
N TRP A 48 -47.26 4.11 25.03
CA TRP A 48 -47.53 5.43 25.58
C TRP A 48 -48.71 5.36 26.54
N GLY A 49 -48.63 6.15 27.60
CA GLY A 49 -49.72 6.46 28.52
C GLY A 49 -49.83 7.96 28.72
N ASN A 50 -50.93 8.39 29.32
CA ASN A 50 -51.07 9.77 29.78
C ASN A 50 -50.08 10.02 30.92
N GLY A 51 -49.36 11.13 30.81
CA GLY A 51 -48.44 11.61 31.84
C GLY A 51 -49.16 12.19 33.06
N LEU A 52 -48.38 12.71 34.00
CA LEU A 52 -48.91 13.35 35.22
C LEU A 52 -49.44 14.76 34.94
N GLY A 53 -48.88 15.46 33.95
CA GLY A 53 -49.35 16.75 33.47
C GLY A 53 -50.47 16.63 32.43
N ALA A 54 -51.45 17.53 32.50
CA ALA A 54 -52.49 17.63 31.47
C ALA A 54 -51.86 17.85 30.08
N GLY A 55 -52.26 17.01 29.11
CA GLY A 55 -51.74 17.06 27.74
C GLY A 55 -50.31 16.55 27.57
N ARG A 56 -49.73 15.86 28.57
CA ARG A 56 -48.42 15.22 28.48
C ARG A 56 -48.52 13.71 28.38
N CYS A 57 -47.50 13.11 27.80
CA CYS A 57 -47.41 11.67 27.57
C CYS A 57 -46.16 11.09 28.22
N ALA A 58 -46.24 9.83 28.64
CA ALA A 58 -45.09 9.12 29.19
C ALA A 58 -45.10 7.65 28.75
N ILE A 59 -43.93 7.05 28.57
CA ILE A 59 -43.82 5.61 28.37
C ILE A 59 -44.16 4.92 29.69
N LYS A 60 -45.12 3.99 29.65
CA LYS A 60 -45.65 3.36 30.89
C LYS A 60 -44.58 2.60 31.68
N SER A 61 -43.55 2.11 31.03
CA SER A 61 -42.49 1.33 31.65
C SER A 61 -41.22 1.43 30.82
N CYS A 62 -40.26 2.24 31.26
CA CYS A 62 -38.98 2.33 30.59
C CYS A 62 -38.21 1.01 30.74
N PRO A 63 -37.61 0.48 29.66
CA PRO A 63 -36.86 -0.76 29.72
C PRO A 63 -35.57 -0.58 30.55
N LEU A 64 -35.10 -1.67 31.16
CA LEU A 64 -33.83 -1.68 31.88
C LEU A 64 -32.65 -1.45 30.92
N SER A 65 -31.57 -0.86 31.43
CA SER A 65 -30.32 -0.67 30.70
C SER A 65 -29.83 -1.99 30.10
N GLY A 66 -29.51 -1.98 28.80
CA GLY A 66 -29.07 -3.17 28.06
C GLY A 66 -30.18 -3.95 27.34
N THR A 67 -31.44 -3.53 27.45
CA THR A 67 -32.52 -4.10 26.63
C THR A 67 -32.33 -3.72 25.16
N SER A 68 -32.44 -4.70 24.26
CA SER A 68 -32.41 -4.44 22.83
C SER A 68 -33.69 -3.73 22.40
N ILE A 69 -33.55 -2.54 21.82
CA ILE A 69 -34.63 -1.71 21.31
C ILE A 69 -34.33 -1.27 19.88
N THR A 70 -35.35 -1.13 19.05
CA THR A 70 -35.21 -0.63 17.66
C THR A 70 -36.34 0.34 17.33
N GLY A 71 -36.04 1.37 16.54
CA GLY A 71 -36.98 2.46 16.25
C GLY A 71 -37.07 3.51 17.37
N THR A 72 -35.98 3.80 18.07
CA THR A 72 -35.95 4.91 19.04
C THR A 72 -36.12 6.26 18.36
N SER A 73 -36.78 7.19 19.08
CA SER A 73 -36.96 8.59 18.68
C SER A 73 -36.57 9.51 19.82
N ASP A 74 -36.29 10.78 19.53
CA ASP A 74 -35.97 11.76 20.58
C ASP A 74 -37.09 11.90 21.62
N ILE A 75 -38.36 11.87 21.18
CA ILE A 75 -39.51 11.93 22.09
C ILE A 75 -39.54 10.72 23.02
N TYR A 76 -39.22 9.52 22.50
CA TYR A 76 -39.04 8.33 23.34
C TYR A 76 -37.89 8.53 24.34
N CYS A 77 -36.73 8.99 23.88
CA CYS A 77 -35.54 9.16 24.72
C CYS A 77 -35.69 10.30 25.75
N GLN A 78 -36.54 11.28 25.52
CA GLN A 78 -36.93 12.27 26.52
C GLN A 78 -37.80 11.65 27.62
N SER A 79 -38.68 10.70 27.27
CA SER A 79 -39.51 9.99 28.26
C SER A 79 -38.73 8.90 29.00
N CYS A 80 -37.86 8.18 28.30
CA CYS A 80 -36.97 7.17 28.87
C CYS A 80 -35.50 7.50 28.57
N PRO A 81 -34.88 8.45 29.32
CA PRO A 81 -33.49 8.81 29.11
C PRO A 81 -32.54 7.62 29.34
N GLY A 82 -31.49 7.55 28.53
CA GLY A 82 -30.38 6.62 28.75
C GLY A 82 -29.44 7.07 29.87
N THR A 83 -28.25 6.48 29.92
CA THR A 83 -27.20 6.88 30.86
C THR A 83 -26.63 8.26 30.50
N PRO A 84 -26.70 9.26 31.40
CA PRO A 84 -26.08 10.58 31.16
C PRO A 84 -24.55 10.48 30.98
N ASN A 85 -23.97 11.45 30.27
CA ASN A 85 -22.52 11.61 30.17
C ASN A 85 -22.12 13.02 30.61
N GLY A 86 -21.54 13.12 31.81
CA GLY A 86 -21.24 14.41 32.43
C GLY A 86 -22.52 15.23 32.67
N SER A 87 -22.56 16.45 32.14
CA SER A 87 -23.73 17.33 32.20
C SER A 87 -24.82 17.02 31.16
N ASN A 88 -24.52 16.18 30.17
CA ASN A 88 -25.45 15.91 29.07
C ASN A 88 -26.37 14.73 29.41
N GLN A 89 -27.68 14.98 29.34
CA GLN A 89 -28.72 13.98 29.49
C GLN A 89 -28.84 13.13 28.21
N ALA A 90 -29.03 11.82 28.33
CA ALA A 90 -29.15 10.92 27.19
C ALA A 90 -30.58 10.88 26.62
N VAL A 91 -31.01 12.00 26.06
CA VAL A 91 -32.41 12.26 25.64
C VAL A 91 -32.61 12.28 24.13
N PHE A 92 -31.58 11.98 23.34
CA PHE A 92 -31.66 11.94 21.88
C PHE A 92 -31.50 10.52 21.38
N ALA A 93 -32.23 10.14 20.33
CA ALA A 93 -32.04 8.85 19.69
C ALA A 93 -30.80 8.88 18.80
N ASN A 94 -29.99 7.81 18.80
CA ASN A 94 -28.87 7.68 17.86
C ASN A 94 -29.37 7.43 16.43
N THR A 95 -28.49 7.56 15.43
CA THR A 95 -28.89 7.44 14.01
C THR A 95 -29.27 6.01 13.62
N ALA A 96 -28.80 5.01 14.35
CA ALA A 96 -29.22 3.62 14.21
C ALA A 96 -30.62 3.34 14.80
N GLY A 97 -31.20 4.29 15.55
CA GLY A 97 -32.51 4.15 16.19
C GLY A 97 -32.56 2.99 17.20
N ASN A 98 -31.46 2.68 17.88
CA ASN A 98 -31.39 1.55 18.80
C ASN A 98 -30.90 1.92 20.22
N ALA A 99 -30.60 3.19 20.47
CA ALA A 99 -30.22 3.68 21.78
C ALA A 99 -30.60 5.15 21.99
N CYS A 100 -30.63 5.56 23.26
CA CYS A 100 -30.70 6.96 23.69
C CYS A 100 -29.33 7.43 24.13
N VAL A 101 -28.90 8.59 23.65
CA VAL A 101 -27.52 9.05 23.73
C VAL A 101 -27.40 10.48 24.24
N ALA A 102 -26.32 10.75 24.98
CA ALA A 102 -26.01 12.03 25.61
C ALA A 102 -25.27 13.00 24.65
N SER A 103 -25.82 13.20 23.46
CA SER A 103 -25.33 14.23 22.53
C SER A 103 -25.75 15.63 22.99
N SER A 104 -24.99 16.65 22.58
CA SER A 104 -25.29 18.06 22.86
C SER A 104 -26.57 18.57 22.16
N ALA A 105 -27.02 17.88 21.10
CA ALA A 105 -28.25 18.15 20.36
C ALA A 105 -28.79 16.85 19.74
N THR A 106 -29.96 16.92 19.10
CA THR A 106 -30.54 15.78 18.37
C THR A 106 -29.57 15.18 17.35
N CYS A 107 -29.56 13.86 17.20
CA CYS A 107 -28.83 13.16 16.14
C CYS A 107 -29.63 13.10 14.82
N GLY A 108 -30.88 13.56 14.82
CA GLY A 108 -31.78 13.51 13.68
C GLY A 108 -31.67 14.70 12.73
N ASN A 109 -32.53 14.71 11.71
CA ASN A 109 -32.52 15.72 10.64
C ASN A 109 -32.88 17.14 11.11
N SER A 110 -33.41 17.29 12.33
CA SER A 110 -33.74 18.58 12.93
C SER A 110 -32.55 19.23 13.66
N ARG A 111 -31.36 18.61 13.65
CA ARG A 111 -30.17 19.19 14.26
C ARG A 111 -29.80 20.50 13.56
N PRO A 112 -29.60 21.62 14.29
CA PRO A 112 -29.15 22.86 13.68
C PRO A 112 -27.80 22.68 12.98
N ALA A 113 -27.66 23.25 11.78
CA ALA A 113 -26.40 23.20 11.04
C ALA A 113 -25.25 23.85 11.85
N ASN A 114 -24.02 23.39 11.60
CA ASN A 114 -22.79 23.88 12.22
C ASN A 114 -22.67 23.60 13.74
N THR A 115 -23.41 22.62 14.26
CA THR A 115 -23.39 22.25 15.69
C THR A 115 -22.83 20.86 15.96
N TRP A 116 -22.40 20.11 14.95
CA TRP A 116 -21.78 18.80 15.16
C TRP A 116 -20.38 18.95 15.77
N THR A 117 -20.08 18.13 16.76
CA THR A 117 -18.75 17.95 17.35
C THR A 117 -18.30 16.51 17.15
N ASP A 118 -16.99 16.23 17.23
CA ASP A 118 -16.49 14.85 17.16
C ASP A 118 -17.13 13.95 18.24
N ALA A 119 -17.29 14.49 19.45
CA ALA A 119 -17.96 13.78 20.54
C ALA A 119 -19.40 13.41 20.17
N ASP A 120 -20.15 14.34 19.56
CA ASP A 120 -21.51 14.07 19.10
C ASP A 120 -21.55 13.07 17.94
N CYS A 121 -20.61 13.16 17.00
CA CYS A 121 -20.54 12.25 15.86
C CYS A 121 -20.27 10.82 16.29
N LEU A 122 -19.29 10.62 17.18
CA LEU A 122 -19.00 9.32 17.77
C LEU A 122 -20.20 8.76 18.55
N ILE A 123 -20.87 9.60 19.34
CA ILE A 123 -22.01 9.18 20.17
C ILE A 123 -23.25 8.86 19.31
N CYS A 124 -23.54 9.67 18.30
CA CYS A 124 -24.72 9.50 17.45
C CYS A 124 -24.59 8.39 16.39
N ASN A 125 -23.38 8.14 15.86
CA ASN A 125 -23.16 7.23 14.73
C ASN A 125 -22.20 6.06 15.06
N GLY A 126 -21.58 6.06 16.23
CA GLY A 126 -20.50 5.14 16.55
C GLY A 126 -19.31 5.30 15.60
N ASN A 127 -18.57 4.22 15.40
CA ASN A 127 -17.35 4.22 14.57
C ASN A 127 -17.63 4.38 13.07
N THR A 128 -18.90 4.33 12.65
CA THR A 128 -19.26 4.47 11.23
C THR A 128 -19.12 5.91 10.72
N ALA A 129 -19.25 6.90 11.61
CA ALA A 129 -19.07 8.33 11.31
C ALA A 129 -18.72 9.11 12.58
N GLN A 130 -17.50 8.90 13.09
CA GLN A 130 -17.09 9.36 14.42
C GLN A 130 -16.56 10.81 14.48
N TYR A 131 -16.35 11.48 13.35
CA TYR A 131 -15.77 12.82 13.30
C TYR A 131 -16.75 13.82 12.72
N ALA A 132 -16.79 15.04 13.24
CA ALA A 132 -17.50 16.13 12.62
C ALA A 132 -16.81 16.52 11.30
N ASN A 133 -17.60 16.94 10.31
CA ASN A 133 -17.05 17.53 9.11
C ASN A 133 -16.48 18.93 9.38
N ALA A 134 -15.64 19.45 8.46
CA ALA A 134 -14.96 20.73 8.65
C ALA A 134 -15.91 21.94 8.84
N TYR A 135 -17.19 21.79 8.49
CA TYR A 135 -18.23 22.81 8.63
C TYR A 135 -19.15 22.54 9.83
N ASN A 136 -18.89 21.51 10.64
CA ASN A 136 -19.76 21.06 11.73
C ASN A 136 -21.22 20.79 11.29
N SER A 137 -21.45 20.52 10.01
CA SER A 137 -22.78 20.35 9.40
C SER A 137 -23.21 18.89 9.29
N GLY A 138 -22.32 17.95 9.58
CA GLY A 138 -22.58 16.51 9.58
C GLY A 138 -21.38 15.73 10.12
N CYS A 139 -21.48 14.40 10.07
CA CYS A 139 -20.46 13.48 10.53
C CYS A 139 -19.83 12.69 9.38
N GLN A 140 -18.61 12.21 9.59
CA GLN A 140 -17.82 11.46 8.63
C GLN A 140 -16.95 10.41 9.34
N ALA A 141 -16.58 9.37 8.61
CA ALA A 141 -15.81 8.24 9.14
C ALA A 141 -14.34 8.58 9.44
N THR A 142 -13.78 9.58 8.76
CA THR A 142 -12.36 9.95 8.83
C THR A 142 -12.18 11.45 9.00
N ILE A 143 -11.20 11.89 9.79
CA ILE A 143 -10.79 13.30 9.87
C ILE A 143 -10.10 13.69 8.54
N PRO A 144 -10.59 14.70 7.79
CA PRO A 144 -9.78 15.38 6.80
C PRO A 144 -8.74 16.15 7.60
N LEU A 145 -7.55 15.57 7.72
CA LEU A 145 -6.41 16.28 8.26
C LEU A 145 -6.12 17.47 7.35
N PRO A 146 -5.88 18.67 7.90
CA PRO A 146 -5.24 19.73 7.15
C PRO A 146 -3.98 19.19 6.50
N GLY A 147 -3.71 19.64 5.29
CA GLY A 147 -2.49 19.28 4.58
C GLY A 147 -1.25 19.75 5.35
N THR A 148 -0.12 19.14 4.99
CA THR A 148 1.18 19.56 5.49
C THR A 148 1.52 20.95 4.93
N ASP A 149 2.24 21.73 5.73
CA ASP A 149 2.73 23.05 5.35
C ASP A 149 3.67 22.97 4.12
N VAL A 150 3.31 23.70 3.07
CA VAL A 150 4.11 23.90 1.86
C VAL A 150 4.42 25.38 1.63
N SER A 151 5.36 25.66 0.73
CA SER A 151 5.75 27.04 0.38
C SER A 151 5.16 27.41 -0.97
N CYS A 152 4.34 28.45 -0.99
CA CYS A 152 3.81 29.08 -2.20
C CYS A 152 4.74 30.20 -2.70
N THR A 153 4.55 30.68 -3.94
CA THR A 153 5.46 31.66 -4.57
C THR A 153 5.23 33.11 -4.13
N GLY A 154 4.27 33.39 -3.23
CA GLY A 154 3.96 34.74 -2.76
C GLY A 154 3.34 34.77 -1.36
N THR A 155 2.93 35.96 -0.91
CA THR A 155 2.35 36.16 0.43
C THR A 155 0.83 35.92 0.45
N GLY A 156 0.41 34.93 1.23
CA GLY A 156 -1.01 34.56 1.38
C GLY A 156 -1.42 33.39 0.50
N CYS A 157 -2.30 32.54 1.04
CA CYS A 157 -2.56 31.21 0.47
C CYS A 157 -3.75 31.16 -0.49
N ALA A 158 -4.72 32.08 -0.36
CA ALA A 158 -5.96 32.03 -1.12
C ALA A 158 -5.87 32.52 -2.57
N SER A 159 -4.76 33.16 -2.97
CA SER A 159 -4.61 33.73 -4.32
C SER A 159 -4.00 32.71 -5.30
N PRO A 160 -4.61 32.50 -6.48
CA PRO A 160 -4.03 31.68 -7.56
C PRO A 160 -2.66 32.18 -8.05
N ALA A 161 -2.33 33.45 -7.80
CA ALA A 161 -1.02 34.02 -8.12
C ALA A 161 0.11 33.53 -7.18
N ASN A 162 -0.26 33.01 -6.01
CA ASN A 162 0.68 32.56 -4.99
C ASN A 162 0.73 31.03 -4.92
N CYS A 163 -0.44 30.38 -4.90
CA CYS A 163 -0.56 28.92 -4.91
C CYS A 163 -1.38 28.50 -6.15
N PRO A 164 -1.02 27.40 -6.84
CA PRO A 164 -1.81 26.89 -7.95
C PRO A 164 -3.22 26.53 -7.49
N THR A 165 -4.22 26.67 -8.35
CA THR A 165 -5.59 26.25 -8.04
C THR A 165 -5.60 24.79 -7.55
N PRO A 166 -6.21 24.49 -6.38
CA PRO A 166 -6.33 23.12 -5.90
C PRO A 166 -7.05 22.22 -6.93
N PRO A 167 -6.78 20.91 -6.94
CA PRO A 167 -7.46 19.99 -7.82
C PRO A 167 -8.97 19.95 -7.53
N THR A 168 -9.76 19.61 -8.53
CA THR A 168 -11.18 19.31 -8.33
C THR A 168 -11.33 17.95 -7.67
N SER A 169 -12.14 17.88 -6.62
CA SER A 169 -12.46 16.68 -5.85
C SER A 169 -13.94 16.71 -5.46
N SER A 170 -14.47 15.61 -4.92
CA SER A 170 -15.78 15.59 -4.27
C SER A 170 -15.85 16.49 -3.03
N LEU A 171 -14.71 16.79 -2.42
CA LEU A 171 -14.57 17.75 -1.33
C LEU A 171 -14.11 19.11 -1.88
N PRO A 172 -14.66 20.24 -1.39
CA PRO A 172 -14.17 21.56 -1.76
C PRO A 172 -12.77 21.80 -1.17
N LEU A 173 -11.77 21.88 -2.04
CA LEU A 173 -10.37 22.08 -1.67
C LEU A 173 -9.99 23.57 -1.80
N SER A 174 -9.31 24.09 -0.78
CA SER A 174 -8.80 25.45 -0.76
C SER A 174 -7.47 25.53 0.00
N TRP A 175 -6.59 26.41 -0.45
CA TRP A 175 -5.38 26.76 0.29
C TRP A 175 -5.70 27.66 1.48
N VAL A 176 -5.24 27.27 2.66
CA VAL A 176 -5.34 28.01 3.91
C VAL A 176 -3.96 28.36 4.45
N THR A 177 -3.89 29.35 5.33
CA THR A 177 -2.65 29.68 6.04
C THR A 177 -2.19 28.48 6.86
N GLY A 178 -0.95 28.06 6.63
CA GLY A 178 -0.31 26.95 7.34
C GLY A 178 0.10 27.34 8.76
N SER A 179 0.71 26.39 9.45
CA SER A 179 1.18 26.57 10.84
C SER A 179 2.42 27.49 10.93
N GLY A 180 3.25 27.50 9.89
CA GLY A 180 4.42 28.36 9.77
C GLY A 180 4.13 29.70 9.10
N ALA A 181 4.88 30.74 9.49
CA ALA A 181 4.82 32.05 8.84
C ALA A 181 5.11 31.92 7.32
N GLY A 182 4.19 32.39 6.49
CA GLY A 182 4.30 32.31 5.03
C GLY A 182 4.10 30.91 4.45
N LYS A 183 3.65 29.92 5.24
CA LYS A 183 3.31 28.59 4.76
C LYS A 183 1.82 28.49 4.44
N CYS A 184 1.51 27.55 3.56
CA CYS A 184 0.14 27.23 3.15
C CYS A 184 -0.11 25.75 3.29
N ALA A 185 -1.36 25.37 3.52
CA ALA A 185 -1.80 23.98 3.57
C ALA A 185 -3.14 23.84 2.83
N ILE A 186 -3.43 22.65 2.31
CA ILE A 186 -4.78 22.34 1.85
C ILE A 186 -5.70 22.18 3.06
N ASN A 187 -6.88 22.81 3.03
CA ASN A 187 -7.85 22.81 4.13
C ASN A 187 -8.24 21.39 4.60
N ALA A 188 -8.30 20.43 3.68
CA ALA A 188 -8.73 19.07 3.96
C ALA A 188 -8.16 18.10 2.91
N CYS A 189 -7.23 17.23 3.29
CA CYS A 189 -6.75 16.22 2.35
C CYS A 189 -7.82 15.14 2.14
N PRO A 190 -8.19 14.82 0.88
CA PRO A 190 -9.10 13.73 0.59
C PRO A 190 -8.53 12.38 1.03
N PRO A 191 -9.37 11.39 1.37
CA PRO A 191 -8.92 10.02 1.60
C PRO A 191 -8.16 9.45 0.40
N SER A 192 -7.19 8.57 0.66
CA SER A 192 -6.45 7.86 -0.40
C SER A 192 -7.40 7.15 -1.36
N GLY A 193 -7.15 7.26 -2.66
CA GLY A 193 -8.00 6.69 -3.71
C GLY A 193 -9.18 7.57 -4.15
N THR A 194 -9.38 8.74 -3.54
CA THR A 194 -10.36 9.72 -4.03
C THR A 194 -9.94 10.20 -5.42
N SER A 195 -10.90 10.22 -6.36
CA SER A 195 -10.67 10.76 -7.70
C SER A 195 -10.49 12.28 -7.62
N ILE A 196 -9.33 12.75 -8.06
CA ILE A 196 -9.02 14.18 -8.19
C ILE A 196 -8.66 14.51 -9.64
N THR A 197 -8.73 15.77 -10.04
CA THR A 197 -8.30 16.22 -11.37
C THR A 197 -7.62 17.58 -11.26
N GLY A 198 -6.48 17.74 -11.93
CA GLY A 198 -5.64 18.94 -11.80
C GLY A 198 -4.68 18.91 -10.61
N ALA A 199 -4.29 17.72 -10.15
CA ALA A 199 -3.29 17.56 -9.10
C ALA A 199 -1.94 18.17 -9.53
N THR A 200 -1.26 18.83 -8.59
CA THR A 200 0.07 19.42 -8.78
C THR A 200 1.02 18.88 -7.73
N ASP A 201 2.34 18.96 -7.97
CA ASP A 201 3.34 18.58 -6.95
C ASP A 201 3.15 19.35 -5.65
N LEU A 202 2.78 20.64 -5.72
CA LEU A 202 2.57 21.43 -4.52
C LEU A 202 1.36 20.93 -3.73
N TYR A 203 0.26 20.57 -4.42
CA TYR A 203 -0.87 19.89 -3.79
C TYR A 203 -0.43 18.57 -3.16
N CYS A 204 0.32 17.74 -3.88
CA CYS A 204 0.77 16.42 -3.39
C CYS A 204 1.79 16.50 -2.24
N GLN A 205 2.55 17.59 -2.13
CA GLN A 205 3.38 17.85 -0.96
C GLN A 205 2.53 18.20 0.27
N SER A 206 1.41 18.90 0.10
CA SER A 206 0.49 19.21 1.19
C SER A 206 -0.39 18.01 1.55
N CYS A 207 -0.86 17.26 0.54
CA CYS A 207 -1.66 16.06 0.68
C CYS A 207 -0.99 14.86 -0.01
N PRO A 208 0.02 14.23 0.63
CA PRO A 208 0.71 13.09 0.06
C PRO A 208 -0.21 11.90 -0.15
N GLY A 209 0.03 11.15 -1.23
CA GLY A 209 -0.60 9.86 -1.48
C GLY A 209 -0.01 8.72 -0.64
N THR A 210 -0.26 7.49 -1.05
CA THR A 210 0.32 6.30 -0.41
C THR A 210 1.82 6.16 -0.76
N PRO A 211 2.73 6.15 0.23
CA PRO A 211 4.16 5.93 -0.01
C PRO A 211 4.46 4.56 -0.64
N ASN A 212 5.60 4.45 -1.32
CA ASN A 212 6.14 3.17 -1.81
C ASN A 212 7.56 2.97 -1.28
N GLY A 213 7.71 2.10 -0.28
CA GLY A 213 8.98 1.93 0.43
C GLY A 213 9.41 3.23 1.11
N SER A 214 10.61 3.71 0.79
CA SER A 214 11.15 4.99 1.30
C SER A 214 10.65 6.22 0.55
N ASN A 215 10.01 6.05 -0.61
CA ASN A 215 9.59 7.17 -1.46
C ASN A 215 8.21 7.66 -1.02
N GLN A 216 8.12 8.94 -0.66
CA GLN A 216 6.84 9.58 -0.38
C GLN A 216 6.10 9.92 -1.67
N ALA A 217 4.77 9.79 -1.66
CA ALA A 217 3.93 10.10 -2.81
C ALA A 217 3.57 11.59 -2.88
N VAL A 218 4.58 12.42 -3.13
CA VAL A 218 4.50 13.89 -3.09
C VAL A 218 4.54 14.55 -4.47
N PHE A 219 4.55 13.77 -5.54
CA PHE A 219 4.55 14.28 -6.92
C PHE A 219 3.24 13.95 -7.59
N ALA A 220 2.69 14.88 -8.39
CA ALA A 220 1.51 14.59 -9.19
C ALA A 220 1.91 13.75 -10.40
N ASN A 221 1.09 12.77 -10.77
CA ASN A 221 1.29 12.04 -12.02
C ASN A 221 1.01 12.92 -13.26
N ILE A 222 1.40 12.44 -14.44
CA ILE A 222 1.23 13.18 -15.70
C ILE A 222 -0.25 13.49 -16.00
N ALA A 223 -1.16 12.58 -15.62
CA ALA A 223 -2.59 12.77 -15.81
C ALA A 223 -3.20 13.80 -14.82
N GLY A 224 -2.45 14.24 -13.80
CA GLY A 224 -2.93 15.17 -12.78
C GLY A 224 -4.10 14.63 -11.97
N ASN A 225 -4.18 13.32 -11.75
CA ASN A 225 -5.32 12.68 -11.06
C ASN A 225 -4.93 11.87 -9.82
N THR A 226 -3.63 11.78 -9.51
CA THR A 226 -3.16 11.15 -8.26
C THR A 226 -1.78 11.67 -7.87
N CYS A 227 -1.42 11.47 -6.60
CA CYS A 227 -0.09 11.71 -6.07
C CYS A 227 0.69 10.40 -6.01
N VAL A 228 1.94 10.40 -6.49
CA VAL A 228 2.72 9.19 -6.77
C VAL A 228 4.10 9.23 -6.16
N ALA A 229 4.57 8.06 -5.71
CA ALA A 229 5.87 7.86 -5.07
C ALA A 229 7.00 7.72 -6.09
N SER A 230 7.20 8.75 -6.92
CA SER A 230 8.38 8.86 -7.80
C SER A 230 9.57 9.43 -7.04
N THR A 231 10.78 9.18 -7.53
CA THR A 231 12.03 9.73 -7.00
C THR A 231 12.21 11.22 -7.29
N ALA A 232 11.45 11.77 -8.24
CA ALA A 232 11.43 13.19 -8.60
C ALA A 232 10.06 13.58 -9.18
N THR A 233 9.84 14.88 -9.41
CA THR A 233 8.64 15.38 -10.11
C THR A 233 8.39 14.65 -11.42
N CYS A 234 7.13 14.35 -11.74
CA CYS A 234 6.74 13.83 -13.04
C CYS A 234 6.68 14.93 -14.12
N GLY A 235 6.69 16.21 -13.72
CA GLY A 235 6.52 17.35 -14.62
C GLY A 235 7.76 17.72 -15.44
N ASN A 236 7.63 18.81 -16.19
CA ASN A 236 8.68 19.32 -17.09
C ASN A 236 9.95 19.81 -16.38
N SER A 237 9.90 20.02 -15.07
CA SER A 237 11.04 20.44 -14.23
C SER A 237 11.93 19.28 -13.80
N ARG A 238 11.60 18.05 -14.20
CA ARG A 238 12.42 16.87 -13.89
C ARG A 238 13.79 16.97 -14.57
N ALA A 239 14.85 16.69 -13.82
CA ALA A 239 16.20 16.70 -14.36
C ALA A 239 16.35 15.69 -15.50
N ALA A 240 16.99 16.10 -16.60
CA ALA A 240 17.22 15.24 -17.75
C ALA A 240 18.02 13.98 -17.37
N ASN A 241 17.76 12.87 -18.05
CA ASN A 241 18.50 11.61 -17.91
C ASN A 241 18.41 10.96 -16.51
N THR A 242 17.33 11.22 -15.78
CA THR A 242 17.08 10.65 -14.43
C THR A 242 15.91 9.68 -14.37
N TRP A 243 15.26 9.35 -15.51
CA TRP A 243 14.09 8.44 -15.51
C TRP A 243 14.49 7.01 -15.16
N THR A 244 13.71 6.40 -14.28
CA THR A 244 13.76 4.97 -13.98
C THR A 244 12.42 4.34 -14.34
N ASP A 245 12.37 3.02 -14.56
CA ASP A 245 11.10 2.34 -14.84
C ASP A 245 10.09 2.53 -13.70
N ALA A 246 10.56 2.59 -12.45
CA ALA A 246 9.70 2.82 -11.30
C ALA A 246 9.05 4.22 -11.37
N ASP A 247 9.81 5.23 -11.77
CA ASP A 247 9.28 6.58 -12.00
C ASP A 247 8.34 6.61 -13.19
N CYS A 248 8.68 5.95 -14.29
CA CYS A 248 7.86 5.91 -15.48
C CYS A 248 6.49 5.27 -15.20
N LEU A 249 6.48 4.13 -14.52
CA LEU A 249 5.27 3.46 -14.07
C LEU A 249 4.47 4.34 -13.10
N ALA A 250 5.12 4.97 -12.11
CA ALA A 250 4.45 5.85 -11.16
C ALA A 250 3.81 7.06 -11.85
N CYS A 251 4.55 7.73 -12.75
CA CYS A 251 4.13 8.97 -13.38
C CYS A 251 3.14 8.79 -14.54
N ASN A 252 3.24 7.70 -15.31
CA ASN A 252 2.47 7.47 -16.53
C ASN A 252 1.53 6.26 -16.45
N GLY A 253 1.62 5.45 -15.39
CA GLY A 253 0.98 4.15 -15.34
C GLY A 253 1.44 3.25 -16.49
N ASN A 254 0.54 2.40 -16.97
CA ASN A 254 0.85 1.40 -18.01
C ASN A 254 1.01 2.01 -19.42
N THR A 255 0.72 3.30 -19.60
CA THR A 255 0.82 3.95 -20.92
C THR A 255 2.28 4.19 -21.35
N ALA A 256 3.18 4.41 -20.38
CA ALA A 256 4.61 4.61 -20.61
C ALA A 256 5.41 4.20 -19.36
N GLN A 257 5.46 2.90 -19.08
CA GLN A 257 6.01 2.38 -17.84
C GLN A 257 7.53 2.13 -17.83
N TYR A 258 8.21 2.25 -18.97
CA TYR A 258 9.64 1.95 -19.09
C TYR A 258 10.44 3.22 -19.34
N ALA A 259 11.58 3.38 -18.65
CA ALA A 259 12.50 4.45 -18.97
C ALA A 259 13.21 4.15 -20.29
N LYS A 260 13.52 5.20 -21.07
CA LYS A 260 14.39 5.11 -22.24
C LYS A 260 15.82 4.76 -21.83
N ALA A 261 16.62 4.23 -22.75
CA ALA A 261 18.01 3.81 -22.49
C ALA A 261 18.89 4.95 -21.97
N ASP A 262 18.69 6.14 -22.55
CA ASP A 262 19.34 7.39 -22.19
C ASP A 262 18.74 8.06 -20.93
N LYS A 263 17.66 7.48 -20.37
CA LYS A 263 16.87 7.99 -19.24
C LYS A 263 16.24 9.36 -19.50
N SER A 264 16.13 9.81 -20.75
CA SER A 264 15.60 11.13 -21.11
C SER A 264 14.08 11.23 -20.95
N GLY A 265 13.38 10.10 -20.92
CA GLY A 265 11.94 10.02 -20.79
C GLY A 265 11.43 8.61 -20.59
N CYS A 266 10.12 8.45 -20.74
CA CYS A 266 9.43 7.16 -20.65
C CYS A 266 8.93 6.70 -22.03
N GLN A 267 8.67 5.40 -22.14
CA GLN A 267 8.12 4.76 -23.32
C GLN A 267 7.20 3.59 -22.93
N ALA A 268 6.25 3.27 -23.82
CA ALA A 268 5.24 2.23 -23.61
C ALA A 268 5.84 0.82 -23.60
N ASN A 269 6.83 0.59 -24.46
CA ASN A 269 7.44 -0.72 -24.66
C ASN A 269 8.82 -0.76 -24.00
N PRO A 270 9.23 -1.91 -23.45
CA PRO A 270 10.57 -2.08 -22.92
C PRO A 270 11.60 -1.95 -24.04
N ILE A 271 12.84 -1.57 -23.68
CA ILE A 271 13.94 -1.47 -24.63
C ILE A 271 14.35 -2.89 -25.02
N PRO A 272 14.40 -3.23 -26.32
CA PRO A 272 15.01 -4.47 -26.76
C PRO A 272 16.46 -4.59 -26.30
N GLY A 273 16.94 -5.82 -26.15
CA GLY A 273 18.34 -6.11 -25.88
C GLY A 273 19.28 -5.61 -26.99
N ALA A 274 20.57 -5.79 -26.78
CA ALA A 274 21.58 -5.50 -27.78
C ALA A 274 21.40 -6.37 -29.03
N ASP A 275 21.79 -5.80 -30.17
CA ASP A 275 21.78 -6.47 -31.47
C ASP A 275 22.78 -7.62 -31.50
N VAL A 276 22.28 -8.81 -31.83
CA VAL A 276 23.07 -10.03 -32.04
C VAL A 276 22.87 -10.56 -33.46
N SER A 277 23.76 -11.47 -33.86
CA SER A 277 23.68 -12.12 -35.17
C SER A 277 23.16 -13.54 -35.01
N CYS A 278 21.99 -13.80 -35.59
CA CYS A 278 21.41 -15.13 -35.70
C CYS A 278 21.95 -15.87 -36.93
N THR A 279 21.78 -17.19 -37.01
CA THR A 279 22.38 -18.03 -38.08
C THR A 279 21.64 -17.94 -39.42
N GLY A 280 20.49 -17.26 -39.49
CA GLY A 280 19.70 -17.12 -40.73
C GLY A 280 19.01 -15.76 -40.87
N THR A 281 18.25 -15.58 -41.94
CA THR A 281 17.54 -14.32 -42.23
C THR A 281 16.22 -14.23 -41.48
N GLY A 282 16.10 -13.28 -40.55
CA GLY A 282 14.89 -13.02 -39.77
C GLY A 282 14.94 -13.60 -38.36
N CYS A 283 14.31 -12.91 -37.40
CA CYS A 283 14.54 -13.13 -35.98
C CYS A 283 13.56 -14.09 -35.31
N VAL A 284 12.36 -14.26 -35.87
CA VAL A 284 11.24 -14.94 -35.19
C VAL A 284 11.25 -16.46 -35.38
N SER A 285 12.06 -16.98 -36.31
CA SER A 285 12.12 -18.41 -36.61
C SER A 285 13.12 -19.14 -35.69
N PRO A 286 12.73 -20.27 -35.04
CA PRO A 286 13.64 -21.13 -34.29
C PRO A 286 14.80 -21.69 -35.12
N ALA A 287 14.67 -21.71 -36.45
CA ALA A 287 15.73 -22.12 -37.37
C ALA A 287 16.86 -21.07 -37.49
N ASN A 288 16.59 -19.83 -37.10
CA ASN A 288 17.53 -18.71 -37.23
C ASN A 288 18.09 -18.29 -35.87
N CYS A 289 17.24 -18.17 -34.86
CA CYS A 289 17.63 -17.86 -33.49
C CYS A 289 17.17 -18.99 -32.56
N PRO A 290 17.97 -19.37 -31.54
CA PRO A 290 17.56 -20.35 -30.54
C PRO A 290 16.30 -19.88 -29.81
N THR A 291 15.46 -20.82 -29.37
CA THR A 291 14.28 -20.51 -28.56
C THR A 291 14.67 -19.62 -27.37
N PRO A 292 14.01 -18.45 -27.18
CA PRO A 292 14.26 -17.60 -26.02
C PRO A 292 14.09 -18.36 -24.69
N PRO A 293 14.81 -17.98 -23.63
CA PRO A 293 14.65 -18.61 -22.33
C PRO A 293 13.24 -18.41 -21.77
N THR A 294 12.82 -19.32 -20.90
CA THR A 294 11.56 -19.21 -20.18
C THR A 294 11.73 -18.25 -19.01
N SER A 295 10.82 -17.29 -18.89
CA SER A 295 10.76 -16.31 -17.80
C SER A 295 9.30 -16.01 -17.46
N THR A 296 9.09 -15.23 -16.39
CA THR A 296 7.78 -14.61 -16.09
C THR A 296 7.39 -13.57 -17.15
N LEU A 297 8.37 -12.98 -17.83
CA LEU A 297 8.16 -12.14 -19.01
C LEU A 297 8.14 -12.99 -20.28
N THR A 298 7.25 -12.69 -21.22
CA THR A 298 7.25 -13.33 -22.53
C THR A 298 8.42 -12.79 -23.36
N LEU A 299 9.45 -13.60 -23.51
CA LEU A 299 10.65 -13.28 -24.28
C LEU A 299 10.50 -13.73 -25.73
N SER A 300 10.86 -12.86 -26.67
CA SER A 300 10.83 -13.12 -28.11
C SER A 300 11.97 -12.42 -28.81
N TRP A 301 12.44 -13.01 -29.91
CA TRP A 301 13.40 -12.36 -30.81
C TRP A 301 12.66 -11.40 -31.73
N VAL A 302 13.09 -10.15 -31.75
CA VAL A 302 12.61 -9.08 -32.62
C VAL A 302 13.71 -8.63 -33.56
N THR A 303 13.34 -7.97 -34.65
CA THR A 303 14.29 -7.32 -35.55
C THR A 303 15.07 -6.25 -34.80
N GLY A 304 16.39 -6.36 -34.84
CA GLY A 304 17.32 -5.42 -34.22
C GLY A 304 17.42 -4.11 -34.99
N SER A 305 18.25 -3.19 -34.47
CA SER A 305 18.47 -1.87 -35.09
C SER A 305 19.30 -1.94 -36.37
N GLY A 306 20.22 -2.90 -36.45
CA GLY A 306 21.05 -3.16 -37.63
C GLY A 306 20.37 -4.09 -38.64
N ALA A 307 20.66 -3.88 -39.92
CA ALA A 307 20.18 -4.77 -40.98
C ALA A 307 20.60 -6.23 -40.72
N GLY A 308 19.63 -7.14 -40.68
CA GLY A 308 19.87 -8.57 -40.41
C GLY A 308 20.22 -8.91 -38.95
N LYS A 309 20.15 -7.94 -38.02
CA LYS A 309 20.36 -8.18 -36.59
C LYS A 309 19.06 -8.51 -35.88
N CYS A 310 19.19 -9.19 -34.75
CA CYS A 310 18.09 -9.58 -33.89
C CYS A 310 18.37 -9.12 -32.46
N ALA A 311 17.32 -8.89 -31.68
CA ALA A 311 17.42 -8.55 -30.27
C ALA A 311 16.31 -9.27 -29.49
N ILE A 312 16.53 -9.55 -28.21
CA ILE A 312 15.44 -9.97 -27.33
C ILE A 312 14.53 -8.76 -27.08
N ASN A 313 13.22 -8.93 -27.20
CA ASN A 313 12.22 -7.86 -27.06
C ASN A 313 12.31 -7.09 -25.75
N THR A 314 12.78 -7.72 -24.66
CA THR A 314 13.04 -7.08 -23.37
C THR A 314 14.02 -7.88 -22.55
N CYS A 315 14.98 -7.22 -21.91
CA CYS A 315 15.87 -7.89 -20.98
C CYS A 315 15.25 -7.96 -19.56
N PRO A 316 15.10 -9.16 -18.97
CA PRO A 316 14.70 -9.31 -17.58
C PRO A 316 15.64 -8.57 -16.63
N LYS A 317 15.09 -8.00 -15.55
CA LYS A 317 15.91 -7.38 -14.49
C LYS A 317 16.72 -8.44 -13.74
N SER A 318 17.84 -8.02 -13.18
CA SER A 318 18.67 -8.87 -12.32
C SER A 318 17.84 -9.51 -11.20
N GLY A 319 18.05 -10.80 -10.96
CA GLY A 319 17.27 -11.59 -9.98
C GLY A 319 15.99 -12.23 -10.53
N THR A 320 15.58 -11.94 -11.78
CA THR A 320 14.46 -12.66 -12.41
C THR A 320 14.84 -14.11 -12.66
N SER A 321 13.99 -15.06 -12.24
CA SER A 321 14.18 -16.47 -12.55
C SER A 321 14.01 -16.70 -14.06
N ILE A 322 15.05 -17.24 -14.68
CA ILE A 322 15.08 -17.59 -16.10
C ILE A 322 15.67 -18.98 -16.28
N THR A 323 15.20 -19.74 -17.28
CA THR A 323 15.73 -21.07 -17.61
C THR A 323 15.89 -21.23 -19.12
N GLY A 324 16.89 -22.00 -19.55
CA GLY A 324 17.22 -22.15 -20.97
C GLY A 324 18.04 -20.98 -21.54
N VAL A 325 18.81 -20.30 -20.68
CA VAL A 325 19.70 -19.19 -21.06
C VAL A 325 20.78 -19.70 -22.00
N THR A 326 21.05 -18.95 -23.08
CA THR A 326 22.12 -19.24 -24.06
C THR A 326 23.08 -18.07 -24.19
N ASP A 327 24.29 -18.30 -24.71
CA ASP A 327 25.24 -17.23 -24.98
C ASP A 327 24.66 -16.15 -25.89
N LEU A 328 23.87 -16.54 -26.89
CA LEU A 328 23.24 -15.58 -27.80
C LEU A 328 22.22 -14.70 -27.07
N TYR A 329 21.42 -15.29 -26.17
CA TYR A 329 20.57 -14.51 -25.28
C TYR A 329 21.41 -13.57 -24.40
N CYS A 330 22.51 -14.03 -23.81
CA CYS A 330 23.35 -13.21 -22.93
C CYS A 330 24.11 -12.10 -23.66
N GLN A 331 24.38 -12.27 -24.96
CA GLN A 331 24.90 -11.18 -25.79
C GLN A 331 23.84 -10.11 -26.03
N SER A 332 22.56 -10.49 -26.18
CA SER A 332 21.46 -9.53 -26.32
C SER A 332 21.06 -8.91 -24.97
N CYS A 333 21.07 -9.71 -23.90
CA CYS A 333 20.74 -9.29 -22.54
C CYS A 333 21.88 -9.65 -21.58
N PRO A 334 22.96 -8.85 -21.56
CA PRO A 334 24.10 -9.10 -20.67
C PRO A 334 23.70 -9.02 -19.20
N GLY A 335 24.32 -9.89 -18.39
CA GLY A 335 24.22 -9.83 -16.94
C GLY A 335 25.10 -8.72 -16.34
N THR A 336 25.34 -8.81 -15.03
CA THR A 336 26.24 -7.88 -14.32
C THR A 336 27.71 -8.12 -14.70
N PRO A 337 28.43 -7.12 -15.24
CA PRO A 337 29.87 -7.25 -15.53
C PRO A 337 30.72 -7.50 -14.29
N SER A 338 31.89 -8.10 -14.47
CA SER A 338 32.92 -8.25 -13.44
C SER A 338 34.20 -7.56 -13.88
N GLY A 339 34.47 -6.38 -13.32
CA GLY A 339 35.53 -5.49 -13.79
C GLY A 339 35.32 -5.13 -15.26
N ASN A 340 36.32 -5.43 -16.11
CA ASN A 340 36.26 -5.18 -17.56
C ASN A 340 35.64 -6.33 -18.37
N ILE A 341 35.18 -7.41 -17.72
CA ILE A 341 34.60 -8.58 -18.38
C ILE A 341 33.08 -8.45 -18.39
N GLN A 342 32.49 -8.43 -19.58
CA GLN A 342 31.04 -8.39 -19.75
C GLN A 342 30.42 -9.77 -19.45
N ALA A 343 29.22 -9.79 -18.87
CA ALA A 343 28.49 -11.01 -18.58
C ALA A 343 27.63 -11.46 -19.76
N VAL A 344 28.29 -11.90 -20.83
CA VAL A 344 27.67 -12.24 -22.12
C VAL A 344 27.62 -13.74 -22.42
N PHE A 345 27.99 -14.59 -21.45
CA PHE A 345 27.98 -16.05 -21.59
C PHE A 345 26.97 -16.67 -20.64
N ALA A 346 26.25 -17.69 -21.07
CA ALA A 346 25.34 -18.44 -20.21
C ALA A 346 26.14 -19.34 -19.28
N ASN A 347 25.75 -19.44 -18.02
CA ASN A 347 26.33 -20.43 -17.10
C ASN A 347 25.91 -21.86 -17.46
N THR A 348 26.58 -22.86 -16.88
CA THR A 348 26.32 -24.28 -17.21
C THR A 348 24.94 -24.76 -16.75
N ALA A 349 24.34 -24.09 -15.77
CA ALA A 349 22.96 -24.34 -15.34
C ALA A 349 21.90 -23.76 -16.30
N GLY A 350 22.29 -22.92 -17.26
CA GLY A 350 21.37 -22.28 -18.20
C GLY A 350 20.35 -21.36 -17.53
N ASN A 351 20.73 -20.70 -16.43
CA ASN A 351 19.83 -19.85 -15.64
C ASN A 351 20.36 -18.44 -15.35
N ALA A 352 21.59 -18.11 -15.80
CA ALA A 352 22.15 -16.77 -15.66
C ALA A 352 23.20 -16.46 -16.74
N CYS A 353 23.40 -15.17 -16.98
CA CYS A 353 24.50 -14.65 -17.79
C CYS A 353 25.66 -14.25 -16.87
N VAL A 354 26.88 -14.69 -17.19
CA VAL A 354 28.05 -14.62 -16.32
C VAL A 354 29.25 -14.00 -17.01
N ALA A 355 30.03 -13.23 -16.24
CA ALA A 355 31.25 -12.58 -16.70
C ALA A 355 32.41 -13.58 -16.72
N SER A 356 32.47 -14.40 -17.78
CA SER A 356 33.61 -15.26 -18.09
C SER A 356 34.40 -14.68 -19.27
N THR A 357 35.69 -15.01 -19.35
CA THR A 357 36.57 -14.66 -20.48
C THR A 357 36.23 -15.42 -21.77
N GLY A 358 35.35 -16.42 -21.71
CA GLY A 358 34.83 -17.17 -22.86
C GLY A 358 33.55 -17.93 -22.50
N THR A 359 32.96 -18.61 -23.49
CA THR A 359 31.74 -19.41 -23.27
C THR A 359 31.94 -20.47 -22.18
N CYS A 360 30.87 -20.75 -21.43
CA CYS A 360 30.83 -21.86 -20.48
C CYS A 360 30.43 -23.19 -21.13
N GLY A 361 30.05 -23.17 -22.42
CA GLY A 361 29.63 -24.33 -23.17
C GLY A 361 30.78 -25.14 -23.78
N ASN A 362 30.42 -26.19 -24.51
CA ASN A 362 31.36 -27.13 -25.13
C ASN A 362 32.19 -26.51 -26.27
N SER A 363 31.80 -25.33 -26.76
CA SER A 363 32.52 -24.59 -27.81
C SER A 363 33.67 -23.73 -27.28
N ARG A 364 33.96 -23.78 -25.96
CA ARG A 364 35.09 -23.05 -25.39
C ARG A 364 36.41 -23.59 -25.93
N ASN A 365 37.33 -22.71 -26.28
CA ASN A 365 38.69 -23.07 -26.66
C ASN A 365 39.36 -23.89 -25.54
N ILE A 366 39.95 -25.03 -25.90
CA ILE A 366 40.63 -25.91 -24.96
C ILE A 366 41.81 -25.18 -24.28
N ASN A 367 42.11 -25.53 -23.02
CA ASN A 367 43.22 -25.00 -22.24
C ASN A 367 43.14 -23.49 -21.91
N THR A 368 41.93 -22.93 -21.88
CA THR A 368 41.68 -21.50 -21.59
C THR A 368 40.89 -21.24 -20.30
N TRP A 369 40.56 -22.28 -19.52
CA TRP A 369 39.82 -22.10 -18.27
C TRP A 369 40.70 -21.44 -17.19
N THR A 370 40.13 -20.47 -16.48
CA THR A 370 40.69 -19.90 -15.25
C THR A 370 39.80 -20.21 -14.06
N ASN A 371 40.31 -20.06 -12.82
CA ASN A 371 39.48 -20.22 -11.62
C ASN A 371 38.30 -19.24 -11.60
N ALA A 372 38.51 -18.01 -12.08
CA ALA A 372 37.43 -17.01 -12.19
C ALA A 372 36.34 -17.48 -13.16
N ASP A 373 36.72 -18.05 -14.31
CA ASP A 373 35.76 -18.61 -15.27
C ASP A 373 35.02 -19.80 -14.69
N CYS A 374 35.72 -20.70 -14.01
CA CYS A 374 35.12 -21.89 -13.41
C CYS A 374 34.08 -21.52 -12.34
N LEU A 375 34.42 -20.59 -11.45
CA LEU A 375 33.51 -20.05 -10.46
C LEU A 375 32.30 -19.35 -11.11
N ALA A 376 32.52 -18.53 -12.13
CA ALA A 376 31.45 -17.83 -12.84
C ALA A 376 30.51 -18.80 -13.55
N CYS A 377 31.06 -19.77 -14.29
CA CYS A 377 30.29 -20.71 -15.11
C CYS A 377 29.58 -21.81 -14.31
N ASN A 378 30.15 -22.26 -13.19
CA ASN A 378 29.68 -23.45 -12.45
C ASN A 378 29.34 -23.18 -10.99
N GLY A 379 29.49 -21.95 -10.51
CA GLY A 379 29.39 -21.63 -9.09
C GLY A 379 30.43 -22.39 -8.26
N THR A 380 30.08 -22.68 -7.02
CA THR A 380 30.99 -23.33 -6.05
C THR A 380 31.17 -24.83 -6.30
N THR A 381 30.33 -25.45 -7.13
CA THR A 381 30.38 -26.89 -7.42
C THR A 381 31.67 -27.28 -8.14
N ASN A 382 32.10 -26.50 -9.13
CA ASN A 382 33.33 -26.72 -9.90
C ASN A 382 34.07 -25.39 -10.09
N GLN A 383 34.56 -24.80 -9.00
CA GLN A 383 35.10 -23.44 -9.00
C GLN A 383 36.59 -23.32 -9.39
N TYR A 384 37.31 -24.43 -9.58
CA TYR A 384 38.74 -24.40 -9.89
C TYR A 384 38.99 -24.91 -11.31
N ALA A 385 39.86 -24.22 -12.04
CA ALA A 385 40.37 -24.75 -13.30
C ALA A 385 41.31 -25.92 -13.04
N LYS A 386 41.24 -26.94 -13.89
CA LYS A 386 42.24 -28.01 -13.92
C LYS A 386 43.64 -27.44 -14.22
N SER A 387 44.69 -28.13 -13.80
CA SER A 387 46.08 -27.69 -14.01
C SER A 387 46.44 -27.51 -15.49
N ASP A 388 45.87 -28.34 -16.37
CA ASP A 388 45.99 -28.25 -17.83
C ASP A 388 45.05 -27.20 -18.46
N LYS A 389 44.19 -26.56 -17.66
CA LYS A 389 43.15 -25.60 -18.07
C LYS A 389 42.12 -26.18 -19.05
N SER A 390 42.00 -27.50 -19.15
CA SER A 390 41.07 -28.17 -20.08
C SER A 390 39.61 -28.10 -19.63
N GLY A 391 39.38 -27.83 -18.34
CA GLY A 391 38.04 -27.72 -17.76
C GLY A 391 38.07 -27.28 -16.29
N CYS A 392 36.95 -27.48 -15.62
CA CYS A 392 36.78 -27.14 -14.20
C CYS A 392 36.67 -28.39 -13.32
N GLN A 393 36.96 -28.22 -12.03
CA GLN A 393 36.89 -29.24 -10.99
C GLN A 393 36.53 -28.60 -9.64
N SER A 394 36.05 -29.43 -8.71
CA SER A 394 35.58 -29.02 -7.38
C SER A 394 36.71 -28.73 -6.39
N THR A 395 37.86 -29.40 -6.53
CA THR A 395 39.02 -29.27 -5.64
C THR A 395 40.12 -28.46 -6.30
N ALA A 396 40.80 -27.59 -5.54
CA ALA A 396 41.94 -26.85 -6.06
C ALA A 396 43.03 -27.83 -6.54
N PRO A 397 43.67 -27.59 -7.70
CA PRO A 397 44.84 -28.37 -8.10
C PRO A 397 45.87 -28.29 -6.98
N SER A 398 46.29 -29.44 -6.44
CA SER A 398 47.42 -29.49 -5.55
C SER A 398 48.61 -28.90 -6.30
N SER A 399 49.18 -27.81 -5.79
CA SER A 399 50.45 -27.30 -6.28
C SER A 399 51.42 -28.47 -6.24
N ALA A 400 51.77 -29.02 -7.40
CA ALA A 400 52.73 -30.09 -7.50
C ALA A 400 54.02 -29.58 -6.85
N GLN A 401 54.30 -30.03 -5.62
CA GLN A 401 55.66 -30.07 -5.15
C GLN A 401 56.43 -30.84 -6.21
N SER A 402 57.37 -30.14 -6.85
CA SER A 402 58.46 -30.73 -7.60
C SER A 402 58.81 -32.09 -7.02
N SER A 403 58.50 -33.14 -7.77
CA SER A 403 58.89 -34.51 -7.49
C SER A 403 60.42 -34.60 -7.49
N SER A 404 61.03 -34.33 -6.34
CA SER A 404 62.38 -34.78 -6.06
C SER A 404 62.23 -36.19 -5.49
N ASN A 405 62.60 -37.18 -6.31
CA ASN A 405 62.67 -38.59 -5.92
C ASN A 405 63.63 -38.74 -4.73
N SER A 406 63.12 -38.76 -3.49
CA SER A 406 63.86 -39.20 -2.30
C SER A 406 62.91 -39.39 -1.12
N MET A 407 63.02 -40.56 -0.47
CA MET A 407 62.37 -40.93 0.80
C MET A 407 60.91 -41.44 0.75
N ILE A 408 60.71 -42.60 0.12
CA ILE A 408 59.83 -43.65 0.67
C ILE A 408 60.70 -44.92 0.87
N ILE A 409 61.72 -44.81 1.73
CA ILE A 409 62.42 -45.95 2.35
C ILE A 409 62.76 -45.53 3.79
N LEU A 410 61.74 -45.21 4.60
CA LEU A 410 61.96 -45.03 6.05
C LEU A 410 60.85 -45.65 6.92
N SER A 411 59.91 -46.38 6.32
CA SER A 411 58.85 -47.10 7.06
C SER A 411 59.09 -48.62 7.14
N SER A 412 60.12 -49.15 6.47
CA SER A 412 60.41 -50.60 6.43
C SER A 412 61.63 -51.02 7.26
N VAL A 413 62.46 -50.08 7.70
CA VAL A 413 63.70 -50.36 8.47
C VAL A 413 63.48 -50.22 9.98
N LEU A 414 62.45 -49.50 10.43
CA LEU A 414 62.13 -49.34 11.85
C LEU A 414 61.39 -50.55 12.47
N PHE A 415 60.93 -51.50 11.64
CA PHE A 415 60.25 -52.72 12.10
C PHE A 415 61.21 -53.91 12.36
N LEU A 416 62.50 -53.78 12.05
CA LEU A 416 63.50 -54.85 12.20
C LEU A 416 64.42 -54.67 13.43
N VAL A 417 64.42 -53.50 14.07
CA VAL A 417 65.28 -53.22 15.25
C VAL A 417 64.60 -53.58 16.58
N THR A 418 63.27 -53.73 16.61
CA THR A 418 62.54 -54.19 17.81
C THR A 418 62.56 -55.71 18.03
N PHE A 419 63.29 -56.48 17.21
CA PHE A 419 63.42 -57.94 17.36
C PHE A 419 64.83 -58.40 17.77
N LEU A 420 65.77 -57.49 18.04
CA LEU A 420 67.16 -57.83 18.42
C LEU A 420 67.73 -57.02 19.60
N PHE A 421 66.89 -56.47 20.47
CA PHE A 421 67.28 -56.05 21.83
C PHE A 421 66.15 -56.31 22.83
#